data_AF-A0A962TL98-F1
#
_entry.id   AF-A0A962TL98-F1
#
_cell.length_a   1.000
_cell.length_b   1.000
_cell.length_c   1.000
_cell.angle_alpha   90.00
_cell.angle_beta   90.00
_cell.angle_gamma   90.00
#
_symmetry.space_group_name_H-M   'P 1'
#
loop_
_entity.id
_entity.type
_entity.pdbx_description
1 polymer ?
#
loop_
_entity_poly.entity_id
_entity_poly.type
_entity_poly.pdbx_seq_one_letter_code
_entity_poly.pdbx_strand_id
1 'polypeptide(L)'
;MMVKQQEYIVSFVTPAFLGDANQNGAWRTPPFKALLRQWWRVVAAKDHDYSQERLRETEGRLFGNAWLKNNFSQSQVKLRLDNWRSGKMNAWAETPKSISHPEIRCLVP
;
A
#
# COMPACT_ATOMS: atom_id res chain seq x y z
N MET A 1 -26.63 10.62 -6.74
CA MET A 1 -25.92 9.49 -6.08
C MET A 1 -25.23 10.05 -4.84
N MET A 2 -25.58 9.56 -3.65
CA MET A 2 -25.02 10.09 -2.39
C MET A 2 -23.61 9.51 -2.19
N VAL A 3 -22.60 10.38 -2.11
CA VAL A 3 -21.22 9.97 -1.85
C VAL A 3 -21.09 9.67 -0.35
N LYS A 4 -20.81 8.42 0.02
CA LYS A 4 -20.49 8.05 1.40
C LYS A 4 -19.07 8.49 1.70
N GLN A 5 -18.90 9.51 2.54
CA GLN A 5 -17.61 9.92 3.08
C GLN A 5 -17.36 9.22 4.42
N GLN A 6 -16.13 8.73 4.60
CA GLN A 6 -15.67 8.15 5.86
C GLN A 6 -14.24 8.61 6.11
N GLU A 7 -13.92 8.85 7.38
CA GLU A 7 -12.62 9.32 7.83
C GLU A 7 -12.05 8.31 8.82
N TYR A 8 -10.76 8.01 8.67
CA TYR A 8 -10.06 7.01 9.45
C TYR A 8 -8.70 7.55 9.88
N ILE A 9 -8.31 7.25 11.11
CA ILE A 9 -6.96 7.48 11.60
C ILE A 9 -6.18 6.18 11.43
N VAL A 10 -5.05 6.24 10.74
CA VAL A 10 -4.17 5.09 10.52
C VAL A 10 -2.83 5.37 11.20
N SER A 11 -2.29 4.35 11.86
CA SER A 11 -0.96 4.40 12.46
C SER A 11 -0.24 3.08 12.21
N PHE A 12 1.10 3.12 12.22
CA PHE A 12 1.89 1.90 12.24
C PHE A 12 2.12 1.47 13.68
N VAL A 13 1.87 0.19 13.97
CA VAL A 13 2.15 -0.42 15.27
C VAL A 13 3.59 -0.90 15.40
N THR A 14 4.31 -0.95 14.28
CA THR A 14 5.75 -1.24 14.19
C THR A 14 6.43 -0.15 13.36
N PRO A 15 7.76 0.02 13.46
CA PRO A 15 8.50 0.87 12.54
C PRO A 15 8.22 0.47 11.08
N ALA A 16 7.97 1.45 10.23
CA ALA A 16 7.57 1.25 8.84
C ALA A 16 8.53 1.94 7.88
N PHE A 17 8.83 1.26 6.78
CA PHE A 17 9.64 1.78 5.69
C PHE A 17 8.73 2.44 4.66
N LEU A 18 8.65 3.76 4.71
CA LEU A 18 7.99 4.57 3.70
C LEU A 18 9.06 5.22 2.82
N GLY A 19 8.76 5.43 1.55
CA GLY A 19 9.69 6.04 0.61
C GLY A 19 8.98 6.94 -0.40
N ASP A 20 9.48 8.15 -0.57
CA ASP A 20 9.20 8.97 -1.75
C ASP A 20 10.31 8.80 -2.82
N ALA A 21 10.23 9.59 -3.89
CA ALA A 21 11.20 9.55 -4.98
C ALA A 21 12.63 9.95 -4.54
N ASN A 22 12.76 10.63 -3.40
CA ASN A 22 14.01 11.09 -2.83
C ASN A 22 14.47 10.20 -1.66
N GLN A 23 13.90 9.00 -1.52
CA GLN A 23 14.18 8.04 -0.45
C GLN A 23 13.84 8.56 0.96
N ASN A 24 12.97 9.56 1.08
CA ASN A 24 12.51 10.04 2.39
C ASN A 24 11.25 9.28 2.84
N GLY A 25 11.11 9.10 4.16
CA GLY A 25 9.90 8.56 4.76
C GLY A 25 8.71 9.49 4.55
N ALA A 26 7.78 9.12 3.67
CA ALA A 26 6.60 9.93 3.38
C ALA A 26 5.33 9.09 3.22
N TRP A 27 4.24 9.56 3.84
CA TRP A 27 2.91 9.01 3.58
C TRP A 27 2.40 9.50 2.23
N ARG A 28 1.94 8.58 1.38
CA ARG A 28 1.41 8.90 0.06
C ARG A 28 0.12 8.13 -0.20
N THR A 29 -0.87 8.79 -0.79
CA THR A 29 -2.14 8.16 -1.18
C THR A 29 -1.99 6.99 -2.17
N PRO A 30 -1.11 7.03 -3.20
CA PRO A 30 -1.04 5.95 -4.19
C PRO A 30 -0.69 4.57 -3.61
N PRO A 31 0.33 4.42 -2.73
CA PRO A 31 0.57 3.15 -2.03
C PRO A 31 -0.63 2.62 -1.23
N PHE A 32 -1.34 3.49 -0.49
CA PHE A 32 -2.56 3.11 0.24
C PHE A 32 -3.63 2.56 -0.70
N LYS A 33 -3.87 3.26 -1.81
CA LYS A 33 -4.86 2.83 -2.80
C LYS A 33 -4.46 1.51 -3.46
N ALA A 34 -3.17 1.30 -3.73
CA ALA A 34 -2.67 0.04 -4.30
C ALA A 34 -2.88 -1.14 -3.35
N LEU A 35 -2.55 -0.98 -2.06
CA LEU A 35 -2.78 -2.02 -1.04
C LEU A 35 -4.27 -2.31 -0.86
N LEU A 36 -5.12 -1.28 -0.86
CA LEU A 36 -6.56 -1.47 -0.78
C LEU A 36 -7.08 -2.29 -1.97
N ARG A 37 -6.60 -2.01 -3.19
CA ARG A 37 -6.93 -2.81 -4.38
C ARG A 37 -6.48 -4.27 -4.24
N GLN A 38 -5.28 -4.49 -3.70
CA GLN A 38 -4.76 -5.83 -3.47
C GLN A 38 -5.60 -6.62 -2.47
N TRP A 39 -5.93 -6.03 -1.32
CA TRP A 39 -6.78 -6.68 -0.33
C TRP A 39 -8.22 -6.85 -0.80
N TRP A 40 -8.74 -5.91 -1.58
CA TRP A 40 -10.04 -6.06 -2.23
C TRP A 40 -10.06 -7.31 -3.11
N ARG A 41 -9.03 -7.57 -3.92
CA ARG A 41 -8.95 -8.80 -4.73
C ARG A 41 -8.97 -10.07 -3.87
N VAL A 42 -8.26 -10.07 -2.74
CA VAL A 42 -8.21 -11.22 -1.81
C VAL A 42 -9.60 -11.52 -1.26
N VAL A 43 -10.32 -10.50 -0.79
CA VAL A 43 -11.65 -10.67 -0.19
C VAL A 43 -12.70 -11.00 -1.26
N ALA A 44 -12.65 -10.35 -2.41
CA ALA A 44 -13.61 -10.54 -3.50
C ALA A 44 -13.40 -11.84 -4.29
N ALA A 45 -12.25 -12.53 -4.13
CA ALA A 45 -11.89 -13.69 -4.95
C ALA A 45 -12.96 -14.79 -4.95
N LYS A 46 -13.50 -15.13 -3.77
CA LYS A 46 -14.53 -16.17 -3.63
C LYS A 46 -15.81 -15.80 -4.38
N ASP A 47 -16.26 -14.55 -4.26
CA ASP A 47 -17.48 -14.05 -4.90
C ASP A 47 -17.35 -13.95 -6.44
N HIS A 48 -16.13 -14.08 -6.96
CA HIS A 48 -15.82 -14.05 -8.38
C HIS A 48 -15.32 -15.42 -8.89
N ASP A 49 -15.59 -16.50 -8.16
CA ASP A 49 -15.17 -17.88 -8.49
C ASP A 49 -13.66 -17.99 -8.75
N TYR A 50 -12.85 -17.15 -8.10
CA TYR A 50 -11.41 -17.02 -8.32
C TYR A 50 -11.01 -16.72 -9.78
N SER A 51 -11.95 -16.23 -10.60
CA SER A 51 -11.70 -15.86 -11.99
C SER A 51 -10.95 -14.54 -12.08
N GLN A 52 -9.73 -14.58 -12.62
CA GLN A 52 -8.92 -13.39 -12.86
C GLN A 52 -9.62 -12.37 -13.77
N GLU A 53 -10.31 -12.83 -14.81
CA GLU A 53 -11.01 -11.98 -15.76
C GLU A 53 -12.13 -11.19 -15.07
N ARG A 54 -12.99 -11.90 -14.33
CA ARG A 54 -14.10 -11.28 -13.58
C ARG A 54 -13.60 -10.32 -12.52
N LEU A 55 -12.57 -10.71 -11.76
CA LEU A 55 -11.94 -9.84 -10.77
C LEU A 55 -11.38 -8.57 -11.40
N ARG A 56 -10.65 -8.70 -12.51
CA ARG A 56 -10.05 -7.57 -13.22
C ARG A 56 -11.12 -6.60 -13.74
N GLU A 57 -12.21 -7.12 -14.29
CA GLU A 57 -13.32 -6.30 -14.77
C GLU A 57 -14.01 -5.56 -13.62
N THR A 58 -14.42 -6.26 -12.56
CA THR A 58 -15.09 -5.63 -11.41
C THR A 58 -14.17 -4.64 -10.69
N GLU A 59 -12.88 -4.97 -10.51
CA GLU A 59 -11.89 -4.06 -9.93
C GLU A 59 -11.77 -2.79 -10.79
N GLY A 60 -11.70 -2.94 -12.11
CA GLY A 60 -11.61 -1.81 -13.05
C GLY A 60 -12.83 -0.90 -13.02
N ARG A 61 -14.04 -1.46 -12.85
CA ARG A 61 -15.27 -0.67 -12.69
C ARG A 61 -15.28 0.12 -11.38
N LEU A 62 -14.77 -0.45 -10.29
CA LEU A 62 -14.74 0.17 -8.96
C LEU A 62 -13.60 1.17 -8.76
N PHE A 63 -12.37 0.77 -9.08
CA PHE A 63 -11.14 1.54 -8.85
C PHE A 63 -10.66 2.31 -10.09
N GLY A 64 -11.40 2.22 -11.20
CA GLY A 64 -11.09 2.88 -12.46
C GLY A 64 -10.22 2.02 -13.36
N ASN A 65 -10.38 2.22 -14.67
CA ASN A 65 -9.69 1.46 -15.70
C ASN A 65 -9.40 2.30 -16.95
N ALA A 66 -8.33 1.94 -17.66
CA ALA A 66 -7.94 2.55 -18.93
C ALA A 66 -7.82 1.53 -20.08
N TRP A 67 -8.08 0.24 -19.82
CA TRP A 67 -7.81 -0.86 -20.76
C TRP A 67 -9.08 -1.45 -21.40
N LEU A 68 -10.28 -1.13 -20.89
CA LEU A 68 -11.52 -1.56 -21.53
C LEU A 68 -11.80 -0.64 -22.73
N LYS A 69 -11.73 -1.19 -23.94
CA LYS A 69 -12.09 -0.49 -25.17
C LYS A 69 -13.52 0.06 -25.03
N ASN A 70 -13.68 1.36 -25.22
CA ASN A 70 -14.95 2.11 -25.11
C ASN A 70 -15.62 2.08 -23.73
N ASN A 71 -14.94 1.63 -22.67
CA ASN A 71 -15.50 1.61 -21.31
C ASN A 71 -14.44 1.97 -20.25
N PHE A 72 -13.64 2.99 -20.54
CA PHE A 72 -12.74 3.59 -19.58
C PHE A 72 -13.54 4.32 -18.50
N SER A 73 -13.11 4.20 -17.25
CA SER A 73 -13.81 4.81 -16.13
C SER A 73 -12.83 5.42 -15.13
N GLN A 74 -13.21 6.58 -14.60
CA GLN A 74 -12.57 7.11 -13.41
C GLN A 74 -12.95 6.24 -12.21
N SER A 75 -12.02 6.15 -11.25
CA SER A 75 -12.26 5.47 -9.98
C SER A 75 -13.47 6.02 -9.24
N GLN A 76 -14.37 5.14 -8.81
CA GLN A 76 -15.47 5.49 -7.90
C GLN A 76 -14.98 5.70 -6.45
N VAL A 77 -13.83 5.12 -6.11
CA VAL A 77 -13.18 5.29 -4.79
C VAL A 77 -12.13 6.40 -4.82
N LYS A 78 -12.34 7.45 -4.03
CA LYS A 78 -11.40 8.57 -3.87
C LYS A 78 -10.79 8.53 -2.46
N LEU A 79 -9.46 8.40 -2.40
CA LEU A 79 -8.71 8.48 -1.15
C LEU A 79 -8.02 9.84 -1.09
N ARG A 80 -8.03 10.46 0.09
CA ARG A 80 -7.26 11.67 0.38
C ARG A 80 -6.54 11.45 1.70
N LEU A 81 -5.25 11.72 1.70
CA LEU A 81 -4.48 11.86 2.93
C LEU A 81 -4.65 13.32 3.37
N ASP A 82 -5.21 13.54 4.55
CA ASP A 82 -5.41 14.88 5.10
C ASP A 82 -4.09 15.45 5.64
N ASN A 83 -3.58 14.85 6.71
CA ASN A 83 -2.29 15.17 7.30
C ASN A 83 -1.52 13.90 7.67
N TRP A 84 -0.20 14.02 7.78
CA TRP A 84 0.65 12.98 8.36
C TRP A 84 1.73 13.64 9.20
N ARG A 85 2.28 12.87 10.15
CA ARG A 85 3.35 13.31 11.04
C ARG A 85 4.47 12.28 10.99
N SER A 86 5.72 12.74 10.96
CA SER A 86 6.87 11.86 11.08
C SER A 86 6.82 11.07 12.39
N GLY A 87 7.24 9.81 12.33
CA GLY A 87 7.44 9.01 13.52
C GLY A 87 8.48 9.65 14.44
N LYS A 88 8.34 9.43 15.74
CA LYS A 88 9.28 9.96 16.75
C LYS A 88 10.48 9.02 17.00
N MET A 89 10.44 7.81 16.44
CA MET A 89 11.46 6.79 16.67
C MET A 89 12.61 6.97 15.69
N ASN A 90 13.68 7.61 16.16
CA ASN A 90 14.88 7.88 15.35
C ASN A 90 15.99 6.84 15.57
N ALA A 91 15.87 6.00 16.59
CA ALA A 91 16.78 4.91 16.91
C ALA A 91 15.99 3.74 17.47
N TRP A 92 16.45 2.52 17.18
CA TRP A 92 15.95 1.33 17.84
C TRP A 92 16.40 1.32 19.30
N ALA A 93 15.50 0.98 20.23
CA ALA A 93 15.82 0.94 21.66
C ALA A 93 16.96 -0.05 21.98
N GLU A 94 17.05 -1.12 21.20
CA GLU A 94 18.14 -2.09 21.24
C GLU A 94 18.92 -1.97 19.93
N THR A 95 20.17 -1.52 20.03
CA THR A 95 21.07 -1.60 18.88
C THR A 95 21.35 -3.09 18.65
N PRO A 96 20.98 -3.67 17.48
CA PRO A 96 21.27 -5.07 17.24
C PRO A 96 22.79 -5.27 17.35
N LYS A 97 23.20 -6.15 18.28
CA LYS A 97 24.62 -6.50 18.41
C LYS A 97 25.06 -7.13 17.09
N SER A 98 26.16 -6.64 16.53
CA SER A 98 26.80 -7.30 15.40
C SER A 98 27.18 -8.72 15.82
N ILE A 99 26.57 -9.72 15.20
CA ILE A 99 26.91 -11.13 15.40
C ILE A 99 27.88 -11.50 14.28
N SER A 100 29.06 -12.00 14.65
CA SER A 100 30.02 -12.49 13.68
C SER A 100 29.57 -13.87 13.18
N HIS A 101 29.40 -13.98 11.86
CA HIS A 101 29.03 -15.22 11.18
C HIS A 101 30.28 -15.84 10.54
N PRO A 102 30.81 -16.97 11.06
CA PRO A 102 32.06 -17.56 10.58
C PRO A 102 32.02 -18.00 9.10
N GLU A 103 30.83 -18.25 8.56
CA GLU A 103 30.57 -18.60 7.16
C GLU A 103 30.73 -17.42 6.19
N ILE A 104 30.77 -16.18 6.68
CA ILE A 104 30.93 -14.97 5.86
C ILE A 104 32.35 -14.44 6.03
N ARG A 105 33.22 -14.69 5.04
CA ARG A 105 34.48 -13.93 4.91
C ARG A 105 34.15 -12.50 4.47
N CYS A 106 33.86 -11.64 5.43
CA CYS A 106 33.93 -10.20 5.19
C CYS A 106 35.38 -9.86 4.88
N LEU A 107 35.69 -9.64 3.60
CA LEU A 107 36.91 -8.95 3.20
C LEU A 107 36.81 -7.53 3.76
N VAL A 108 37.56 -7.28 4.83
CA VAL A 108 37.70 -5.94 5.41
C VAL A 108 38.49 -5.08 4.40
N PRO A 109 38.09 -3.83 4.14
CA PRO A 109 38.87 -2.92 3.28
C PRO A 109 40.28 -2.66 3.81
#